data_AF-A0A929D494-F1
#
_entry.id   AF-A0A929D494-F1
#
_cell.length_a   1.000
_cell.length_b   1.000
_cell.length_c   1.000
_cell.angle_alpha   90.00
_cell.angle_beta   90.00
_cell.angle_gamma   90.00
#
_symmetry.space_group_name_H-M   'P 1'
#
loop_
_entity.id
_entity.type
_entity.pdbx_description
1 polymer ?
#
loop_
_entity_poly.entity_id
_entity_poly.type
_entity_poly.pdbx_seq_one_letter_code
_entity_poly.pdbx_strand_id
1 'polypeptide(L)'
;MGEKLLFGTAGAPVSAKPLTTEGGIERVAELGLGCMEVQFVRGVKMGESMARMVGEVARKRGVKLTAHAPYFINLNAKEEGKVTASQERLMQTARIASLLGAEGIVFHAAVYFDSPPQAVYATVKSNLEQTVRRLRAEGNQVLLRPETMG
;
A
#
# COMPACT_ATOMS: atom_id res chain seq x y z
N MET A 1 27.10 3.51 2.99
CA MET A 1 26.09 4.05 3.93
C MET A 1 25.35 2.87 4.50
N GLY A 2 25.38 2.67 5.82
CA GLY A 2 24.74 1.50 6.44
C GLY A 2 23.22 1.57 6.33
N GLU A 3 22.56 0.40 6.36
CA GLU A 3 21.11 0.32 6.45
C GLU A 3 20.65 0.99 7.76
N LYS A 4 19.81 2.01 7.63
CA LYS A 4 19.24 2.74 8.77
C LYS A 4 17.83 2.24 9.00
N LEU A 5 17.56 1.71 10.20
CA LEU A 5 16.19 1.37 10.63
C LEU A 5 15.37 2.64 10.83
N LEU A 6 14.17 2.67 10.25
CA LEU A 6 13.21 3.76 10.40
C LEU A 6 12.03 3.27 11.22
N PHE A 7 11.60 4.12 12.16
CA PHE A 7 10.39 3.91 12.95
C PHE A 7 9.32 4.90 12.50
N GLY A 8 8.07 4.49 12.55
CA GLY A 8 6.96 5.22 11.96
C GLY A 8 5.61 4.74 12.43
N THR A 9 4.56 5.42 11.99
CA THR A 9 3.17 5.07 12.31
C THR A 9 2.42 4.53 11.11
N ALA A 10 1.47 3.64 11.38
CA ALA A 10 0.41 3.33 10.43
C ALA A 10 -0.61 4.48 10.44
N GLY A 11 -0.70 5.22 9.34
CA GLY A 11 -1.54 6.40 9.21
C GLY A 11 -1.03 7.62 9.99
N ALA A 12 -1.83 8.69 9.93
CA ALA A 12 -1.56 9.92 10.66
C ALA A 12 -1.65 9.66 12.19
N PRO A 13 -0.63 10.05 12.98
CA PRO A 13 -0.72 9.97 14.43
C PRO A 13 -1.93 10.77 14.95
N VAL A 14 -2.59 10.29 16.01
CA VAL A 14 -3.73 11.00 16.64
C VAL A 14 -3.39 12.41 17.15
N SER A 15 -2.10 12.70 17.31
CA SER A 15 -1.60 14.01 17.71
C SER A 15 -1.41 14.99 16.54
N ALA A 16 -1.65 14.55 15.29
CA ALA A 16 -1.56 15.40 14.11
C ALA A 16 -2.67 16.46 14.09
N LYS A 17 -2.30 17.69 13.73
CA LYS A 17 -3.21 18.84 13.64
C LYS A 17 -2.89 19.62 12.34
N PRO A 18 -3.70 19.52 11.28
CA PRO A 18 -4.95 18.76 11.17
C PRO A 18 -4.72 17.24 11.06
N LEU A 19 -5.78 16.44 11.30
CA LEU A 19 -5.76 14.98 11.15
C LEU A 19 -5.95 14.59 9.67
N THR A 20 -4.93 14.89 8.86
CA THR A 20 -4.86 14.58 7.43
C THR A 20 -3.58 13.80 7.12
N THR A 21 -3.39 13.37 5.87
CA THR A 21 -2.18 12.60 5.51
C THR A 21 -0.93 13.48 5.61
N GLU A 22 -1.00 14.70 5.06
CA GLU A 22 0.03 15.71 5.13
C GLU A 22 0.28 16.19 6.57
N GLY A 23 -0.77 16.42 7.36
CA GLY A 23 -0.62 16.73 8.79
C GLY A 23 0.00 15.59 9.58
N GLY A 24 -0.28 14.34 9.19
CA GLY A 24 0.37 13.15 9.72
C GLY A 24 1.87 13.11 9.44
N ILE A 25 2.27 13.40 8.20
CA ILE A 25 3.69 13.47 7.80
C ILE A 25 4.43 14.53 8.60
N GLU A 26 3.84 15.73 8.70
CA GLU A 26 4.39 16.82 9.50
C GLU A 26 4.58 16.36 10.95
N ARG A 27 3.57 15.73 11.53
CA ARG A 27 3.62 15.26 12.91
C ARG A 27 4.65 14.15 13.12
N VAL A 28 4.77 13.21 12.19
CA VAL A 28 5.79 12.14 12.20
C VAL A 28 7.18 12.76 12.24
N ALA A 29 7.44 13.77 11.41
CA ALA A 29 8.72 14.48 11.39
C ALA A 29 9.00 15.22 12.71
N GLU A 30 8.01 15.95 13.26
CA GLU A 30 8.13 16.62 14.56
C GLU A 30 8.44 15.66 15.72
N LEU A 31 7.91 14.44 15.66
CA LEU A 31 8.15 13.39 16.65
C LEU A 31 9.53 12.71 16.50
N GLY A 32 10.31 13.07 15.48
CA GLY A 32 11.60 12.45 15.19
C GLY A 32 11.49 11.06 14.56
N LEU A 33 10.32 10.69 14.04
CA LEU A 33 10.09 9.44 13.31
C LEU A 33 10.54 9.58 11.84
N GLY A 34 10.85 8.44 11.21
CA GLY A 34 11.46 8.40 9.88
C GLY A 34 10.55 7.93 8.75
N CYS A 35 9.40 7.32 9.07
CA CYS A 35 8.47 6.83 8.06
C CYS A 35 7.00 6.90 8.50
N MET A 36 6.09 6.78 7.53
CA MET A 36 4.66 6.69 7.75
C MET A 36 4.01 5.82 6.68
N GLU A 37 3.05 4.99 7.05
CA GLU A 37 2.25 4.22 6.10
C GLU A 37 0.90 4.91 5.80
N VAL A 38 0.62 5.18 4.52
CA VAL A 38 -0.65 5.76 4.08
C VAL A 38 -1.71 4.66 3.94
N GLN A 39 -2.79 4.73 4.71
CA GLN A 39 -3.79 3.65 4.75
C GLN A 39 -5.02 3.99 3.89
N PHE A 40 -5.31 3.17 2.87
CA PHE A 40 -6.48 3.35 2.00
C PHE A 40 -7.74 2.59 2.46
N VAL A 41 -7.71 1.89 3.60
CA VAL A 41 -8.82 1.23 4.33
C VAL A 41 -10.05 0.88 3.46
N ARG A 42 -10.95 1.85 3.16
CA ARG A 42 -12.17 1.70 2.35
C ARG A 42 -12.07 2.30 0.94
N GLY A 43 -10.99 2.00 0.23
CA GLY A 43 -10.77 2.39 -1.16
C GLY A 43 -9.79 3.54 -1.34
N VAL A 44 -9.17 3.60 -2.52
CA VAL A 44 -8.17 4.60 -2.85
C VAL A 44 -8.87 5.86 -3.38
N LYS A 45 -9.19 6.78 -2.47
CA LYS A 45 -9.91 8.03 -2.78
C LYS A 45 -9.01 9.23 -3.03
N MET A 46 -7.70 9.08 -2.80
CA MET A 46 -6.72 10.13 -3.03
C MET A 46 -6.52 10.31 -4.53
N GLY A 47 -6.83 11.50 -5.05
CA GLY A 47 -6.56 11.85 -6.44
C GLY A 47 -5.07 12.10 -6.71
N GLU A 48 -4.67 12.07 -7.98
CA GLU A 48 -3.27 12.18 -8.39
C GLU A 48 -2.60 13.49 -7.95
N SER A 49 -3.29 14.62 -8.07
CA SER A 49 -2.78 15.93 -7.66
C SER A 49 -2.47 15.97 -6.16
N MET A 50 -3.39 15.42 -5.35
CA MET A 50 -3.20 15.27 -3.91
C MET A 50 -2.04 14.32 -3.59
N ALA A 51 -1.94 13.18 -4.28
CA ALA A 51 -0.86 12.22 -4.08
C ALA A 51 0.53 12.85 -4.32
N ARG A 52 0.68 13.62 -5.41
CA ARG A 52 1.93 14.35 -5.70
C ARG A 52 2.23 15.40 -4.63
N MET A 53 1.23 16.15 -4.18
CA MET A 53 1.40 17.15 -3.12
C MET A 53 1.85 16.52 -1.80
N VAL A 54 1.21 15.44 -1.38
CA VAL A 54 1.57 14.68 -0.17
C VAL A 54 2.98 14.11 -0.28
N GLY A 55 3.35 13.54 -1.43
CA GLY A 55 4.71 13.04 -1.68
C GLY A 55 5.77 14.14 -1.56
N GLU A 56 5.47 15.34 -2.05
CA GLU A 56 6.35 16.51 -1.91
C GLU A 56 6.53 16.95 -0.45
N VAL A 57 5.47 16.88 0.37
CA VAL A 57 5.56 17.15 1.82
C VAL A 57 6.47 16.11 2.49
N ALA A 58 6.26 14.82 2.23
CA ALA A 58 7.09 13.75 2.76
C ALA A 58 8.57 13.92 2.39
N ARG A 59 8.85 14.23 1.12
CA ARG A 59 10.21 14.50 0.62
C ARG A 59 10.86 15.68 1.35
N LYS A 60 10.15 16.80 1.51
CA LYS A 60 10.67 17.99 2.22
C LYS A 60 10.94 17.72 3.69
N ARG A 61 10.16 16.86 4.33
CA ARG A 61 10.32 16.47 5.74
C ARG A 61 11.26 15.30 5.96
N GLY A 62 11.76 14.66 4.89
CA GLY A 62 12.63 13.50 4.98
C GLY A 62 11.92 12.26 5.54
N VAL A 63 10.59 12.17 5.39
CA VAL A 63 9.77 11.04 5.85
C VAL A 63 9.59 10.06 4.70
N LYS A 64 9.91 8.78 4.92
CA LYS A 64 9.66 7.71 3.95
C LYS A 64 8.20 7.26 4.00
N LEU A 65 7.62 6.95 2.84
CA LEU A 65 6.25 6.48 2.75
C LEU A 65 6.16 5.01 2.29
N THR A 66 5.26 4.27 2.90
CA THR A 66 4.63 3.07 2.34
C THR A 66 3.13 3.33 2.22
N ALA A 67 2.38 2.43 1.59
CA ALA A 67 0.93 2.49 1.62
C ALA A 67 0.30 1.13 1.88
N HIS A 68 -0.85 1.14 2.56
CA HIS A 68 -1.64 -0.06 2.81
C HIS A 68 -2.87 -0.06 1.91
N ALA A 69 -3.03 -1.12 1.13
CA ALA A 69 -4.17 -1.29 0.24
C ALA A 69 -5.49 -1.50 1.03
N PRO A 70 -6.66 -1.26 0.41
CA PRO A 70 -7.95 -1.51 1.05
C PRO A 70 -8.12 -2.96 1.50
N TYR A 71 -8.84 -3.20 2.59
CA TYR A 71 -9.01 -4.56 3.16
C TYR A 71 -9.82 -5.52 2.28
N PHE A 72 -10.48 -5.04 1.23
CA PHE A 72 -11.29 -5.84 0.31
C PHE A 72 -10.44 -6.48 -0.82
N ILE A 73 -9.34 -7.14 -0.48
CA ILE A 73 -8.51 -7.88 -1.42
C ILE A 73 -8.60 -9.37 -1.08
N ASN A 74 -8.97 -10.18 -2.07
CA ASN A 74 -8.91 -11.62 -1.97
C ASN A 74 -8.60 -12.22 -3.34
N LEU A 75 -7.31 -12.53 -3.55
CA LEU A 75 -6.81 -13.16 -4.78
C LEU A 75 -7.19 -14.65 -4.90
N ASN A 76 -7.85 -15.22 -3.89
CA ASN A 76 -8.37 -16.59 -3.86
C ASN A 76 -9.92 -16.62 -3.82
N ALA A 77 -10.59 -15.53 -4.24
CA ALA A 77 -12.05 -15.52 -4.28
C ALA A 77 -12.59 -16.54 -5.30
N LYS A 78 -13.71 -17.21 -4.96
CA LYS A 78 -14.38 -18.18 -5.85
C LYS A 78 -14.96 -17.53 -7.11
N GLU A 79 -15.41 -16.28 -6.99
CA GLU A 79 -15.97 -15.50 -8.09
C GLU A 79 -14.87 -14.74 -8.81
N GLU A 80 -14.70 -14.96 -10.12
CA GLU A 80 -13.67 -14.28 -10.93
C GLU A 80 -13.77 -12.75 -10.84
N GLY A 81 -14.99 -12.20 -10.79
CA GLY A 81 -15.20 -10.76 -10.63
C GLY A 81 -14.58 -10.19 -9.35
N LYS A 82 -14.54 -10.96 -8.26
CA LYS A 82 -13.90 -10.56 -7.00
C LYS A 82 -12.38 -10.62 -7.09
N VAL A 83 -11.82 -11.56 -7.84
CA VAL A 83 -10.38 -11.62 -8.13
C VAL A 83 -9.97 -10.40 -8.95
N THR A 84 -10.68 -10.12 -10.05
CA THR A 84 -10.42 -8.95 -10.90
C THR A 84 -10.51 -7.65 -10.11
N ALA A 85 -11.55 -7.49 -9.27
CA ALA A 85 -11.69 -6.32 -8.41
C ALA A 85 -10.54 -6.20 -7.39
N SER A 86 -10.03 -7.33 -6.88
CA SER A 86 -8.89 -7.35 -5.97
C SER A 86 -7.60 -6.91 -6.66
N GLN A 87 -7.35 -7.41 -7.87
CA GLN A 87 -6.23 -6.96 -8.69
C GLN A 87 -6.33 -5.47 -9.00
N GLU A 88 -7.51 -4.96 -9.39
CA GLU A 88 -7.66 -3.53 -9.70
C GLU A 88 -7.45 -2.64 -8.46
N ARG A 89 -7.85 -3.08 -7.26
CA ARG A 89 -7.52 -2.37 -6.01
C ARG A 89 -6.02 -2.30 -5.76
N LEU A 90 -5.28 -3.39 -6.03
CA LEU A 90 -3.81 -3.39 -5.94
C LEU A 90 -3.20 -2.44 -6.97
N MET A 91 -3.68 -2.48 -8.22
CA MET A 91 -3.24 -1.59 -9.28
C MET A 91 -3.45 -0.12 -8.90
N GLN A 92 -4.66 0.23 -8.46
CA GLN A 92 -5.02 1.60 -8.04
C GLN A 92 -4.16 2.07 -6.86
N THR A 93 -3.94 1.19 -5.87
CA THR A 93 -3.08 1.49 -4.71
C THR A 93 -1.65 1.73 -5.17
N ALA A 94 -1.09 0.86 -6.01
CA ALA A 94 0.28 1.00 -6.52
C ALA A 94 0.47 2.26 -7.38
N ARG A 95 -0.54 2.65 -8.18
CA ARG A 95 -0.50 3.90 -8.97
C ARG A 95 -0.42 5.12 -8.05
N ILE A 96 -1.28 5.22 -7.05
CA ILE A 96 -1.23 6.33 -6.08
C ILE A 96 0.05 6.28 -5.22
N ALA A 97 0.48 5.09 -4.78
CA ALA A 97 1.72 4.90 -4.04
C ALA A 97 2.94 5.38 -4.84
N SER A 98 2.99 5.12 -6.16
CA SER A 98 4.04 5.61 -7.03
C SER A 98 4.06 7.15 -7.09
N LEU A 99 2.89 7.79 -7.10
CA LEU A 99 2.78 9.26 -7.11
C LEU A 99 3.15 9.90 -5.77
N LEU A 100 2.91 9.19 -4.67
CA LEU A 100 3.37 9.57 -3.33
C LEU A 100 4.90 9.45 -3.19
N GLY A 101 5.57 8.74 -4.08
CA GLY A 101 6.97 8.34 -3.90
C GLY A 101 7.14 7.26 -2.84
N ALA A 102 6.10 6.46 -2.59
CA ALA A 102 6.14 5.37 -1.63
C ALA A 102 6.92 4.17 -2.18
N GLU A 103 7.69 3.50 -1.32
CA GLU A 103 8.59 2.41 -1.74
C GLU A 103 7.86 1.09 -2.04
N GLY A 104 6.71 0.88 -1.39
CA GLY A 104 5.94 -0.35 -1.54
C GLY A 104 4.53 -0.23 -1.00
N ILE A 105 3.72 -1.21 -1.36
CA ILE A 105 2.37 -1.39 -0.83
C ILE A 105 2.26 -2.69 -0.04
N VAL A 106 1.60 -2.61 1.11
CA VAL A 106 1.20 -3.74 1.95
C VAL A 106 -0.26 -4.06 1.70
N PHE A 107 -0.62 -5.34 1.74
CA PHE A 107 -1.98 -5.79 1.54
C PHE A 107 -2.23 -7.19 2.09
N HIS A 108 -3.49 -7.45 2.44
CA HIS A 108 -3.98 -8.78 2.76
C HIS A 108 -4.23 -9.56 1.45
N ALA A 109 -3.55 -10.67 1.25
CA ALA A 109 -3.54 -11.33 -0.06
C ALA A 109 -4.80 -12.17 -0.34
N ALA A 110 -5.22 -13.01 0.61
CA ALA A 110 -6.29 -13.97 0.44
C ALA A 110 -6.73 -14.61 1.75
N VAL A 111 -7.86 -15.32 1.70
CA VAL A 111 -8.35 -16.21 2.76
C VAL A 111 -8.39 -17.63 2.21
N TYR A 112 -8.11 -18.64 3.04
CA TYR A 112 -8.11 -20.04 2.62
C TYR A 112 -9.50 -20.58 2.26
N PHE A 113 -10.54 -20.10 2.95
CA PHE A 113 -11.86 -20.77 2.98
C PHE A 113 -11.68 -22.26 3.30
N ASP A 114 -12.26 -23.15 2.50
CA ASP A 114 -12.15 -24.61 2.65
C ASP A 114 -11.03 -25.22 1.78
N SER A 115 -10.18 -24.39 1.16
CA SER A 115 -9.12 -24.85 0.24
C SER A 115 -7.81 -25.12 0.97
N PRO A 116 -7.05 -26.15 0.57
CA PRO A 116 -5.77 -26.46 1.20
C PRO A 116 -4.72 -25.35 0.93
N PRO A 117 -3.79 -25.09 1.87
CA PRO A 117 -2.83 -23.98 1.76
C PRO A 117 -2.03 -23.96 0.44
N GLN A 118 -1.63 -25.13 -0.06
CA GLN A 118 -0.85 -25.26 -1.30
C GLN A 118 -1.64 -24.82 -2.53
N ALA A 119 -2.94 -25.13 -2.58
CA ALA A 119 -3.80 -24.71 -3.68
C ALA A 119 -4.00 -23.19 -3.65
N VAL A 120 -4.23 -22.64 -2.47
CA VAL A 120 -4.40 -21.18 -2.29
C VAL A 120 -3.12 -20.43 -2.63
N TYR A 121 -1.96 -20.93 -2.21
CA TYR A 121 -0.68 -20.36 -2.59
C TYR A 121 -0.51 -20.30 -4.12
N ALA A 122 -0.80 -21.40 -4.84
CA ALA A 122 -0.69 -21.44 -6.28
C ALA A 122 -1.61 -20.43 -6.98
N THR A 123 -2.87 -20.33 -6.54
CA THR A 123 -3.85 -19.36 -7.04
C THR A 123 -3.40 -17.93 -6.80
N VAL A 124 -3.03 -17.60 -5.56
CA VAL A 124 -2.57 -16.26 -5.18
C VAL A 124 -1.33 -15.87 -5.95
N LYS A 125 -0.35 -16.78 -6.08
CA LYS A 125 0.87 -16.54 -6.86
C LYS A 125 0.55 -16.18 -8.31
N SER A 126 -0.28 -16.98 -8.98
CA SER A 126 -0.66 -16.72 -10.38
C SER A 126 -1.33 -15.34 -10.54
N ASN A 127 -2.31 -15.02 -9.70
CA ASN A 127 -3.03 -13.75 -9.76
C ASN A 127 -2.15 -12.55 -9.39
N LEU A 128 -1.19 -12.73 -8.48
CA LEU A 128 -0.23 -11.71 -8.10
C LEU A 128 0.80 -11.48 -9.22
N GLU A 129 1.31 -12.53 -9.86
CA GLU A 129 2.21 -12.43 -11.02
C GLU A 129 1.56 -11.65 -12.17
N GLN A 130 0.28 -11.90 -12.45
CA GLN A 130 -0.48 -11.12 -13.45
C GLN A 130 -0.57 -9.63 -13.07
N THR A 131 -0.84 -9.34 -11.79
CA THR A 131 -0.91 -7.98 -11.27
C THR A 131 0.44 -7.27 -11.40
N VAL A 132 1.54 -7.94 -11.02
CA VAL A 132 2.90 -7.40 -11.17
C VAL A 132 3.23 -7.14 -12.63
N ARG A 133 2.94 -8.08 -13.54
CA ARG A 133 3.19 -7.89 -14.98
C ARG A 133 2.46 -6.66 -15.52
N ARG A 134 1.19 -6.47 -15.14
CA ARG A 134 0.41 -5.28 -15.53
C ARG A 134 1.05 -3.99 -15.00
N LEU A 135 1.45 -3.94 -13.73
CA LEU A 135 2.15 -2.78 -13.16
C LEU A 135 3.46 -2.47 -13.88
N ARG A 136 4.26 -3.49 -14.17
CA ARG A 136 5.55 -3.30 -14.86
C ARG A 136 5.35 -2.85 -16.31
N ALA A 137 4.31 -3.32 -17.00
CA ALA A 137 3.94 -2.81 -18.32
C ALA A 137 3.51 -1.34 -18.30
N GLU A 138 2.94 -0.85 -17.18
CA GLU A 138 2.64 0.57 -16.95
C GLU A 138 3.87 1.38 -16.49
N GLY A 139 5.06 0.77 -16.39
CA GLY A 139 6.27 1.41 -15.86
C GLY A 139 6.23 1.65 -14.34
N ASN A 140 5.23 1.14 -13.64
CA ASN A 140 5.12 1.28 -12.19
C ASN A 140 6.06 0.29 -11.49
N GLN A 141 6.98 0.79 -10.67
CA GLN A 141 8.02 0.01 -9.98
C GLN A 141 7.73 -0.26 -8.50
N VAL A 142 6.56 0.14 -7.98
CA VAL A 142 6.19 -0.09 -6.58
C VAL A 142 6.29 -1.58 -6.24
N LEU A 143 6.80 -1.87 -5.04
CA LEU A 143 6.93 -3.23 -4.52
C LEU A 143 5.61 -3.69 -3.90
N LEU A 144 5.14 -4.86 -4.28
CA LEU A 144 3.95 -5.49 -3.69
C LEU A 144 4.41 -6.43 -2.56
N ARG A 145 3.99 -6.14 -1.33
CA ARG A 145 4.45 -6.80 -0.11
C ARG A 145 3.24 -7.42 0.60
N PRO A 146 2.85 -8.67 0.27
CA PRO A 146 1.73 -9.32 0.94
C PRO A 146 2.02 -9.45 2.44
N GLU A 147 1.06 -9.08 3.28
CA GLU A 147 1.15 -9.21 4.73
C GLU A 147 0.81 -10.63 5.16
N THR A 148 1.58 -11.19 6.09
CA THR A 148 1.27 -12.47 6.71
C THR A 148 0.05 -12.32 7.59
N MET A 149 -1.01 -13.05 7.27
CA MET A 149 -2.23 -13.10 8.08
C MET A 149 -2.14 -14.29 9.05
N GLY A 150 -2.61 -14.08 10.29
CA GLY A 150 -2.64 -15.11 11.35
C GLY A 150 -3.78 -16.10 11.22
#